data_AF-A0A944JJ80-F1
#
_entry.id   AF-A0A944JJ80-F1
#
_cell.length_a   1.000
_cell.length_b   1.000
_cell.length_c   1.000
_cell.angle_alpha   90.00
_cell.angle_beta   90.00
_cell.angle_gamma   90.00
#
_symmetry.space_group_name_H-M   'P 1'
#
loop_
_entity.id
_entity.type
_entity.pdbx_description
1 polymer ?
#
loop_
_entity_poly.entity_id
_entity_poly.type
_entity_poly.pdbx_seq_one_letter_code
_entity_poly.pdbx_strand_id
1 'polypeptide(L)'
;MPKDLINFLRARLEEDERLAHLATPGPWAVDGGTVYAGHLVNEIVDYSESADHIARQDPDRILGEVDAKHRLLTMYEEAGRTRFQPPTAERWMAAGVERAVLEDIFRAFAAVYANHPDYCEEWRP
;
A
#
# COMPACT_ATOMS: atom_id res chain seq x y z
N MET A 1 17.38 -4.52 -6.79
CA MET A 1 16.47 -3.36 -6.77
C MET A 1 17.19 -2.01 -6.61
N PRO A 2 16.95 -0.97 -7.45
CA PRO A 2 17.39 0.39 -7.14
C PRO A 2 16.74 0.86 -5.82
N LYS A 3 17.50 1.52 -4.94
CA LYS A 3 16.95 2.16 -3.72
C LYS A 3 15.78 3.10 -4.04
N ASP A 4 15.75 3.58 -5.27
CA ASP A 4 14.76 4.52 -5.78
C ASP A 4 13.34 3.95 -5.80
N LEU A 5 13.12 2.66 -6.12
CA LEU A 5 11.75 2.10 -6.08
C LEU A 5 11.23 2.01 -4.63
N ILE A 6 12.06 1.55 -3.71
CA ILE A 6 11.63 1.38 -2.32
C ILE A 6 11.29 2.74 -1.70
N ASN A 7 12.09 3.77 -2.00
CA ASN A 7 11.81 5.14 -1.58
C ASN A 7 10.53 5.67 -2.24
N PHE A 8 10.32 5.40 -3.52
CA PHE A 8 9.09 5.76 -4.23
C PHE A 8 7.86 5.12 -3.58
N LEU A 9 7.89 3.81 -3.32
CA LEU A 9 6.77 3.12 -2.66
C LEU A 9 6.51 3.66 -1.26
N ARG A 10 7.55 3.92 -0.45
CA ARG A 10 7.39 4.54 0.87
C ARG A 10 6.68 5.90 0.76
N ALA A 11 7.12 6.75 -0.17
CA ALA A 11 6.49 8.06 -0.38
C ALA A 11 5.01 7.94 -0.80
N ARG A 12 4.67 6.97 -1.66
CA ARG A 12 3.28 6.74 -2.07
C ARG A 12 2.41 6.19 -0.94
N LEU A 13 2.95 5.30 -0.11
CA LEU A 13 2.25 4.79 1.06
C LEU A 13 2.01 5.89 2.11
N GLU A 14 3.00 6.74 2.37
CA GLU A 14 2.85 7.90 3.25
C GLU A 14 1.81 8.89 2.72
N GLU A 15 1.75 9.07 1.39
CA GLU A 15 0.73 9.91 0.74
C GLU A 15 -0.68 9.32 0.89
N ASP A 16 -0.84 8.03 0.64
CA ASP A 16 -2.11 7.30 0.78
C ASP A 16 -2.60 7.32 2.25
N GLU A 17 -1.70 7.06 3.21
CA GLU A 17 -1.97 7.14 4.65
C GLU A 17 -2.45 8.53 5.06
N ARG A 18 -1.72 9.57 4.63
CA ARG A 18 -2.07 10.96 4.93
C ARG A 18 -3.43 11.32 4.35
N LEU A 19 -3.73 10.91 3.12
CA LEU A 19 -5.02 11.18 2.49
C LEU A 19 -6.17 10.43 3.19
N ALA A 20 -5.95 9.18 3.61
CA ALA A 20 -6.92 8.43 4.39
C ALA A 20 -7.23 9.12 5.73
N HIS A 21 -6.21 9.61 6.45
CA HIS A 21 -6.41 10.35 7.70
C HIS A 21 -7.11 11.71 7.54
N LEU A 22 -7.06 12.32 6.35
CA LEU A 22 -7.75 13.58 6.07
C LEU A 22 -9.20 13.40 5.63
N ALA A 23 -9.60 12.18 5.25
CA ALA A 23 -10.96 11.87 4.85
C ALA A 23 -11.89 11.74 6.08
N THR A 24 -13.20 11.78 5.85
CA THR A 24 -14.19 11.47 6.89
C THR A 24 -13.95 10.04 7.40
N PRO A 25 -13.75 9.81 8.71
CA PRO A 25 -13.43 8.47 9.22
C PRO A 25 -14.44 7.39 8.82
N GLY A 26 -13.93 6.17 8.64
CA GLY A 26 -14.75 4.99 8.34
C GLY A 26 -15.55 4.48 9.54
N PRO A 27 -16.36 3.42 9.34
CA PRO A 27 -16.57 2.74 8.05
C PRO A 27 -17.53 3.52 7.14
N TRP A 28 -17.31 3.44 5.82
CA TRP A 28 -18.19 3.99 4.80
C TRP A 28 -19.20 2.95 4.31
N ALA A 29 -20.47 3.36 4.16
CA ALA A 29 -21.56 2.52 3.68
C ALA A 29 -22.40 3.24 2.62
N VAL A 30 -23.11 2.50 1.78
CA VAL A 30 -23.98 3.05 0.74
C VAL A 30 -25.44 2.78 1.06
N ASP A 31 -26.28 3.81 0.93
CA ASP A 31 -27.73 3.67 0.86
C ASP A 31 -28.31 4.65 -0.17
N GLY A 32 -29.11 4.14 -1.10
CA GLY A 32 -29.78 4.96 -2.12
C GLY A 32 -28.89 5.87 -2.98
N GLY A 33 -27.64 5.48 -3.28
CA GLY A 33 -26.68 6.32 -4.03
C GLY A 33 -25.98 7.40 -3.20
N THR A 34 -26.17 7.36 -1.88
CA THR A 34 -25.49 8.22 -0.90
C THR A 34 -24.45 7.40 -0.15
N VAL A 35 -23.25 7.97 0.03
CA VAL A 35 -22.19 7.39 0.88
C VAL A 35 -22.30 8.00 2.26
N TYR A 36 -22.33 7.15 3.28
CA TYR A 36 -22.40 7.54 4.69
C TYR A 36 -21.15 7.09 5.42
N ALA A 37 -20.63 7.94 6.30
CA ALA A 37 -19.66 7.55 7.31
C ALA A 37 -20.37 7.16 8.61
N GLY A 38 -20.10 5.96 9.11
CA GLY A 38 -20.64 5.47 10.37
C GLY A 38 -19.88 6.01 11.58
N HIS A 39 -20.00 7.31 11.90
CA HIS A 39 -19.31 7.89 13.05
C HIS A 39 -20.22 8.75 13.94
N LEU A 40 -20.65 8.22 15.11
CA LEU A 40 -21.51 8.84 16.15
C LEU A 40 -22.91 9.33 15.67
N VAL A 41 -23.03 9.80 14.44
CA VAL A 41 -24.22 10.08 13.63
C VAL A 41 -23.85 9.76 12.18
N ASN A 42 -24.79 9.27 11.36
CA ASN A 42 -24.49 9.03 9.95
C ASN A 42 -24.24 10.37 9.26
N GLU A 43 -23.01 10.60 8.82
CA GLU A 43 -22.62 11.78 8.04
C GLU A 43 -22.63 11.42 6.55
N ILE A 44 -23.25 12.27 5.71
CA ILE A 44 -23.19 12.10 4.26
C ILE A 44 -21.80 12.52 3.79
N VAL A 45 -21.05 11.58 3.23
CA VAL A 45 -19.72 11.80 2.63
C VAL A 45 -19.86 12.31 1.20
N ASP A 46 -20.76 11.70 0.42
CA ASP A 46 -21.01 12.08 -0.98
C ASP A 46 -22.38 11.57 -1.46
N TYR A 47 -22.88 12.14 -2.56
CA TYR A 47 -23.99 11.62 -3.35
C TYR A 47 -23.56 11.44 -4.79
N SER A 48 -23.61 10.21 -5.30
CA SER A 48 -23.06 9.89 -6.61
C SER A 48 -23.64 8.59 -7.17
N GLU A 49 -23.82 8.52 -8.49
CA GLU A 49 -24.09 7.25 -9.19
C GLU A 49 -22.93 6.24 -9.02
N SER A 50 -21.76 6.71 -8.58
CA SER A 50 -20.58 5.89 -8.26
C SER A 50 -20.42 5.63 -6.75
N ALA A 51 -21.47 5.78 -5.94
CA ALA A 51 -21.41 5.60 -4.49
C ALA A 51 -20.75 4.28 -4.06
N ASP A 52 -21.02 3.16 -4.75
CA ASP A 52 -20.37 1.88 -4.49
C ASP A 52 -18.86 1.87 -4.77
N HIS A 53 -18.39 2.68 -5.71
CA HIS A 53 -16.96 2.83 -5.97
C HIS A 53 -16.31 3.72 -4.90
N ILE A 54 -16.99 4.80 -4.51
CA ILE A 54 -16.50 5.74 -3.51
C ILE A 54 -16.45 5.10 -2.12
N ALA A 55 -17.52 4.41 -1.70
CA ALA A 55 -17.56 3.70 -0.42
C ALA A 55 -16.48 2.61 -0.32
N ARG A 56 -16.10 2.00 -1.45
CA ARG A 56 -14.95 1.08 -1.46
C ARG A 56 -13.65 1.78 -1.07
N GLN A 57 -13.48 3.08 -1.30
CA GLN A 57 -12.32 3.88 -0.89
C GLN A 57 -12.33 4.27 0.61
N ASP A 58 -13.08 3.53 1.43
CA ASP A 58 -13.11 3.65 2.89
C ASP A 58 -11.71 3.88 3.49
N PRO A 59 -11.49 4.97 4.25
CA PRO A 59 -10.21 5.28 4.88
C PRO A 59 -9.66 4.18 5.77
N ASP A 60 -10.51 3.48 6.54
CA ASP A 60 -10.06 2.41 7.44
C ASP A 60 -9.51 1.23 6.63
N ARG A 61 -10.13 0.94 5.48
CA ARG A 61 -9.64 -0.08 4.53
C ARG A 61 -8.28 0.33 3.96
N ILE A 62 -8.15 1.59 3.52
CA ILE A 62 -6.90 2.13 2.95
C ILE A 62 -5.77 2.06 3.97
N LEU A 63 -6.00 2.46 5.22
CA LEU A 63 -5.02 2.34 6.30
C LEU A 63 -4.61 0.87 6.51
N GLY A 64 -5.56 -0.07 6.48
CA GLY A 64 -5.27 -1.50 6.54
C GLY A 64 -4.41 -2.00 5.36
N GLU A 65 -4.62 -1.49 4.15
CA GLU A 65 -3.78 -1.80 2.99
C GLU A 65 -2.37 -1.22 3.11
N VAL A 66 -2.25 0.03 3.58
CA VAL A 66 -0.96 0.68 3.83
C VAL A 66 -0.15 -0.11 4.87
N ASP A 67 -0.78 -0.48 5.99
CA ASP A 67 -0.17 -1.32 7.02
C ASP A 67 0.33 -2.66 6.47
N ALA A 68 -0.47 -3.33 5.65
CA ALA A 68 -0.09 -4.60 5.02
C ALA A 68 1.14 -4.44 4.12
N LYS A 69 1.21 -3.36 3.33
CA LYS A 69 2.35 -3.06 2.45
C LYS A 69 3.60 -2.65 3.24
N HIS A 70 3.45 -1.93 4.35
CA HIS A 70 4.57 -1.66 5.26
C HIS A 70 5.16 -2.93 5.87
N ARG A 71 4.35 -3.92 6.24
CA ARG A 71 4.86 -5.21 6.74
C ARG A 71 5.72 -5.91 5.70
N LEU A 72 5.34 -5.87 4.42
CA LEU A 72 6.14 -6.43 3.33
C LEU A 72 7.48 -5.70 3.16
N LEU A 73 7.50 -4.37 3.30
CA LEU A 73 8.74 -3.58 3.31
C LEU A 73 9.64 -3.99 4.48
N THR A 74 9.09 -4.19 5.68
CA THR A 74 9.84 -4.71 6.84
C THR A 74 10.46 -6.07 6.54
N MET A 75 9.68 -7.01 5.97
CA MET A 75 10.18 -8.34 5.59
C MET A 75 11.35 -8.25 4.58
N TYR A 76 11.25 -7.35 3.60
CA TYR A 76 12.32 -7.15 2.62
C TYR A 76 13.63 -6.65 3.27
N GLU A 77 13.53 -5.74 4.22
CA GLU A 77 14.68 -5.25 4.96
C GLU A 77 15.29 -6.32 5.87
N GLU A 78 14.46 -7.14 6.51
CA GLU A 78 14.90 -8.27 7.33
C GLU A 78 15.62 -9.33 6.49
N ALA A 79 15.07 -9.69 5.32
CA ALA A 79 15.73 -10.56 4.36
C ALA A 79 17.07 -9.96 3.90
N GLY A 80 17.12 -8.65 3.68
CA GLY A 80 18.35 -7.93 3.36
C GLY A 80 19.42 -8.01 4.47
N ARG A 81 19.04 -7.77 5.72
CA ARG A 81 19.93 -7.89 6.89
C ARG A 81 20.45 -9.33 7.05
N THR A 82 19.54 -10.29 6.96
CA THR A 82 19.86 -11.72 7.04
C THR A 82 20.85 -12.14 5.96
N ARG A 83 20.70 -11.64 4.73
CA ARG A 83 21.61 -11.96 3.63
C ARG A 83 23.01 -11.39 3.84
N PHE A 84 23.13 -10.24 4.50
CA PHE A 84 24.43 -9.61 4.79
C PHE A 84 25.20 -10.36 5.89
N GLN A 85 24.49 -10.87 6.91
CA GLN A 85 25.09 -11.64 7.99
C GLN A 85 24.27 -12.91 8.27
N PRO A 86 24.42 -13.95 7.44
CA PRO A 86 23.60 -15.14 7.58
C PRO A 86 24.11 -16.04 8.72
N PRO A 87 23.22 -16.57 9.58
CA PRO A 87 23.61 -17.53 10.62
C PRO A 87 23.96 -18.91 10.05
N THR A 88 23.43 -19.26 8.86
CA THR A 88 23.68 -20.52 8.15
C THR A 88 23.64 -20.31 6.64
N ALA A 89 24.24 -21.24 5.88
CA ALA A 89 24.17 -21.23 4.41
C ALA A 89 22.72 -21.38 3.89
N GLU A 90 21.92 -22.22 4.54
CA GLU A 90 20.49 -22.36 4.21
C GLU A 90 19.73 -21.03 4.38
N ARG A 91 19.99 -20.32 5.48
CA ARG A 91 19.35 -19.03 5.74
C ARG A 91 19.83 -17.95 4.77
N TRP A 92 21.08 -17.98 4.34
CA TRP A 92 21.60 -17.10 3.28
C TRP A 92 20.83 -17.30 1.96
N MET A 93 20.67 -18.55 1.54
CA MET A 93 19.91 -18.90 0.33
C MET A 93 18.45 -18.48 0.43
N ALA A 94 17.78 -18.83 1.53
CA ALA A 94 16.38 -18.50 1.77
C ALA A 94 16.14 -16.97 1.73
N ALA A 95 17.00 -16.19 2.40
CA ALA A 95 16.91 -14.73 2.38
C ALA A 95 17.14 -14.13 0.98
N GLY A 96 17.96 -14.77 0.15
CA GLY A 96 18.12 -14.41 -1.27
C GLY A 96 16.84 -14.58 -2.07
N VAL A 97 16.17 -15.73 -1.92
CA VAL A 97 14.90 -16.04 -2.60
C VAL A 97 13.78 -15.14 -2.12
N GLU A 98 13.61 -15.01 -0.80
CA GLU A 98 12.60 -14.13 -0.19
C GLU A 98 12.73 -12.70 -0.70
N ARG A 99 13.97 -12.19 -0.73
CA ARG A 99 14.23 -10.85 -1.25
C ARG A 99 13.85 -10.72 -2.73
N ALA A 100 14.21 -11.68 -3.57
CA ALA A 100 13.88 -11.64 -5.00
C ALA A 100 12.36 -11.62 -5.24
N VAL A 101 11.61 -12.48 -4.53
CA VAL A 101 10.14 -12.51 -4.62
C VAL A 101 9.52 -11.17 -4.18
N LEU A 102 10.02 -10.58 -3.11
CA LEU A 102 9.54 -9.27 -2.65
C LEU A 102 9.86 -8.15 -3.64
N GLU A 103 10.99 -8.23 -4.37
CA GLU A 103 11.30 -7.26 -5.44
C GLU A 103 10.25 -7.32 -6.57
N ASP A 104 9.79 -8.51 -6.96
CA ASP A 104 8.74 -8.67 -7.98
C ASP A 104 7.38 -8.13 -7.48
N ILE A 105 7.03 -8.42 -6.23
CA ILE A 105 5.82 -7.88 -5.58
C ILE A 105 5.85 -6.35 -5.56
N PHE A 106 6.98 -5.74 -5.23
CA PHE A 106 7.11 -4.29 -5.19
C PHE A 106 7.02 -3.65 -6.58
N ARG A 107 7.53 -4.28 -7.63
CA ARG A 107 7.31 -3.82 -9.02
C ARG A 107 5.82 -3.86 -9.38
N ALA A 108 5.12 -4.91 -8.99
CA ALA A 108 3.67 -5.01 -9.21
C ALA A 108 2.91 -3.91 -8.44
N PHE A 109 3.30 -3.61 -7.20
CA PHE A 109 2.71 -2.49 -6.45
C PHE A 109 3.02 -1.14 -7.08
N ALA A 110 4.25 -0.94 -7.56
CA ALA A 110 4.65 0.29 -8.23
C ALA A 110 3.78 0.58 -9.46
N ALA A 111 3.38 -0.47 -10.18
CA ALA A 111 2.56 -0.35 -11.40
C ALA A 111 1.20 0.34 -11.16
N VAL A 112 0.67 0.30 -9.93
CA VAL A 112 -0.55 1.05 -9.56
C VAL A 112 -0.34 2.55 -9.71
N TYR A 113 0.89 3.02 -9.53
CA TYR A 113 1.28 4.42 -9.63
C TYR A 113 1.96 4.75 -10.97
N ALA A 114 1.73 3.97 -12.03
CA ALA A 114 2.38 4.18 -13.34
C ALA A 114 2.12 5.57 -13.95
N ASN A 115 1.02 6.22 -13.59
CA ASN A 115 0.69 7.58 -14.04
C ASN A 115 1.29 8.68 -13.15
N HIS A 116 2.02 8.33 -12.08
CA HIS A 116 2.63 9.28 -11.18
C HIS A 116 3.88 9.90 -11.84
N PRO A 117 4.12 11.23 -11.75
CA PRO A 117 5.27 11.88 -12.41
C PRO A 117 6.64 11.33 -11.97
N ASP A 118 6.78 10.93 -10.71
CA ASP A 118 8.00 10.30 -10.19
C ASP A 118 8.15 8.80 -10.52
N TYR A 119 7.19 8.20 -11.23
CA TYR A 119 7.27 6.80 -11.63
C TYR A 119 8.37 6.58 -12.68
N CYS A 120 9.17 5.53 -12.52
CA CYS A 120 10.18 5.15 -13.50
C CYS A 120 9.74 3.90 -14.29
N GLU A 121 9.75 3.97 -15.63
CA GLU A 121 9.37 2.87 -16.53
C GLU A 121 10.22 1.60 -16.33
N GLU A 122 11.46 1.71 -15.83
CA GLU A 122 12.30 0.55 -15.49
C GLU A 122 11.75 -0.30 -14.34
N TRP A 123 10.78 0.23 -13.59
CA TRP A 123 10.10 -0.51 -12.52
C TRP A 123 8.94 -1.36 -13.02
N ARG A 124 8.51 -1.18 -14.26
CA ARG A 124 7.44 -1.95 -14.86
C ARG A 124 7.76 -3.46 -14.81
N PRO A 125 6.81 -4.31 -14.37
CA PRO A 125 6.99 -5.76 -14.35
C PRO A 125 7.31 -6.36 -15.71
#